data_AF-A0A329HAS4-F1
#
_entry.id   AF-A0A329HAS4-F1
#
_cell.length_a   1.000
_cell.length_b   1.000
_cell.length_c   1.000
_cell.angle_alpha   90.00
_cell.angle_beta   90.00
_cell.angle_gamma   90.00
#
_symmetry.space_group_name_H-M   'P 1'
#
loop_
_entity.id
_entity.type
_entity.pdbx_description
1 polymer ?
#
loop_
_entity_poly.entity_id
_entity_poly.type
_entity_poly.pdbx_seq_one_letter_code
_entity_poly.pdbx_strand_id
1 'polypeptide(L)' 'MGFFKRWLKHQSQIFFWTYLPIILTFIFGYILDVYFPAVSQGFILLFYLATLGLAYRIWH' A
#
# COMPACT_ATOMS: atom_id res chain seq x y z
N MET A 1 28.85 -10.03 -4.83
CA MET A 1 27.38 -10.24 -4.87
C MET A 1 26.90 -10.11 -6.31
N GLY A 2 26.43 -11.21 -6.90
CA GLY A 2 26.11 -11.30 -8.33
C GLY A 2 24.95 -10.39 -8.77
N PHE A 3 24.94 -10.05 -10.07
CA PHE A 3 23.91 -9.25 -10.74
C PHE A 3 22.49 -9.71 -10.41
N PHE A 4 22.24 -11.03 -10.45
CA PHE A 4 20.94 -11.63 -10.16
C PHE A 4 20.40 -11.30 -8.76
N LYS A 5 21.28 -11.31 -7.75
CA LYS A 5 20.89 -10.99 -6.36
C LYS A 5 20.54 -9.51 -6.18
N ARG A 6 21.23 -8.61 -6.89
CA ARG A 6 20.87 -7.17 -6.90
C ARG A 6 19.55 -6.92 -7.62
N TRP A 7 19.34 -7.55 -8.77
CA TRP A 7 18.10 -7.44 -9.53
C TRP A 7 16.90 -7.94 -8.74
N LEU A 8 16.99 -9.12 -8.12
CA LEU A 8 15.92 -9.67 -7.25
C LEU A 8 15.59 -8.74 -6.08
N LYS A 9 16.60 -8.17 -5.42
CA LYS A 9 16.39 -7.21 -4.34
C LYS A 9 15.61 -5.98 -4.82
N HIS A 10 15.94 -5.47 -6.01
CA HIS A 10 15.26 -4.33 -6.60
C HIS A 10 13.80 -4.64 -6.96
N GLN A 11 13.56 -5.78 -7.60
CA GLN A 11 12.21 -6.25 -7.94
C GLN A 11 11.35 -6.48 -6.68
N SER A 12 11.92 -7.09 -5.65
CA SER A 12 11.24 -7.30 -4.37
C SER A 12 10.90 -5.98 -3.68
N GLN A 13 11.80 -5.00 -3.73
CA GLN A 13 11.57 -3.68 -3.15
C GLN A 13 10.46 -2.93 -3.89
N ILE A 14 10.45 -2.94 -5.22
CA ILE A 14 9.34 -2.38 -6.03
C ILE A 14 8.03 -3.09 -5.69
N PHE A 15 8.05 -4.42 -5.61
CA PHE A 15 6.86 -5.20 -5.27
C PHE A 15 6.30 -4.83 -3.89
N PHE A 16 7.16 -4.78 -2.88
CA PHE A 16 6.78 -4.39 -1.52
C PHE A 16 6.21 -2.98 -1.47
N TRP A 17 6.83 -2.02 -2.14
CA TRP A 17 6.36 -0.63 -2.09
C TRP A 17 5.11 -0.37 -2.91
N THR A 18 4.82 -1.18 -3.92
CA THR A 18 3.68 -0.94 -4.82
C THR A 18 2.46 -1.77 -4.42
N TYR A 19 2.63 -3.07 -4.18
CA TYR A 19 1.51 -3.97 -3.96
C TYR A 19 1.10 -4.08 -2.49
N LEU A 20 2.04 -4.00 -1.55
CA LEU A 20 1.73 -4.13 -0.12
C LEU A 20 0.77 -3.03 0.38
N PRO A 21 0.94 -1.73 0.00
CA PRO A 21 -0.01 -0.69 0.40
C PRO A 21 -1.42 -0.91 -0.17
N ILE A 22 -1.51 -1.42 -1.41
CA ILE A 22 -2.80 -1.73 -2.06
C ILE A 22 -3.50 -2.85 -1.30
N ILE A 23 -2.80 -3.95 -1.01
CA ILE A 23 -3.34 -5.09 -0.26
C ILE A 23 -3.82 -4.64 1.13
N LEU A 24 -3.02 -3.84 1.84
CA LEU A 24 -3.41 -3.26 3.12
C LEU A 24 -4.66 -2.38 3.03
N THR A 25 -4.80 -1.60 1.95
CA THR A 25 -5.99 -0.77 1.72
C THR A 25 -7.24 -1.61 1.60
N PHE A 26 -7.19 -2.73 0.87
CA PHE A 26 -8.33 -3.64 0.73
C PHE A 26 -8.69 -4.33 2.05
N ILE A 27 -7.70 -4.84 2.79
CA ILE A 27 -7.93 -5.47 4.09
C ILE A 27 -8.54 -4.47 5.07
N PHE A 28 -7.97 -3.26 5.14
CA PHE A 28 -8.46 -2.19 6.01
C PHE A 28 -9.87 -1.77 5.63
N GLY A 29 -10.15 -1.58 4.34
CA GLY A 29 -11.47 -1.21 3.85
C GLY A 29 -12.52 -2.28 4.16
N TYR A 30 -12.20 -3.56 3.96
CA TYR A 30 -13.10 -4.66 4.30
C TYR A 30 -13.43 -4.70 5.79
N ILE A 31 -12.42 -4.56 6.66
CA ILE A 31 -12.62 -4.52 8.11
C ILE A 31 -13.51 -3.33 8.49
N LEU A 32 -13.22 -2.14 7.97
CA LEU A 32 -14.01 -0.94 8.25
C LEU A 32 -15.46 -1.06 7.80
N ASP A 33 -15.70 -1.65 6.64
CA ASP A 33 -17.05 -1.81 6.12
C ASP A 33 -17.88 -2.77 6.97
N VAL A 34 -17.24 -3.83 7.49
CA VAL A 34 -17.89 -4.80 8.38
C VAL A 34 -18.22 -4.21 9.75
N TYR A 35 -17.29 -3.47 10.36
CA TYR A 35 -17.45 -3.00 11.75
C TYR A 35 -18.01 -1.57 11.86
N PHE A 36 -17.78 -0.72 10.85
CA PHE A 36 -18.10 0.72 10.87
C PHE A 36 -18.59 1.25 9.51
N PRO A 37 -19.66 0.69 8.93
CA PRO A 37 -20.11 0.99 7.56
C PRO A 37 -20.46 2.47 7.35
N ALA A 38 -20.99 3.16 8.37
CA ALA A 38 -21.39 4.56 8.26
C ALA A 38 -20.21 5.53 8.02
N VAL A 39 -18.98 5.13 8.39
CA VAL A 39 -17.77 5.94 8.23
C VAL A 39 -16.74 5.30 7.31
N SER A 40 -16.99 4.07 6.82
CA SER A 40 -16.01 3.26 6.08
C SER A 40 -15.45 4.01 4.87
N GLN A 41 -16.32 4.62 4.06
CA GLN A 41 -15.92 5.36 2.86
C GLN A 41 -14.96 6.52 3.16
N GLY A 42 -15.20 7.28 4.23
CA GLY A 42 -14.35 8.41 4.60
C GLY A 42 -12.95 7.97 5.05
N PHE A 43 -12.88 6.91 5.85
CA PHE A 43 -11.60 6.36 6.30
C PHE A 43 -10.83 5.64 5.18
N ILE A 44 -11.52 4.96 4.26
CA ILE A 44 -10.91 4.36 3.07
C ILE A 44 -10.28 5.46 2.21
N LEU A 45 -10.98 6.58 2.00
CA LEU A 45 -10.45 7.72 1.25
C LEU A 45 -9.21 8.32 1.93
N LEU A 46 -9.25 8.53 3.24
CA LEU A 46 -8.10 9.03 4.00
C LEU A 46 -6.89 8.07 3.92
N PHE A 47 -7.13 6.77 4.02
CA PHE A 47 -6.09 5.75 3.90
C PHE A 47 -5.50 5.72 2.49
N TYR A 48 -6.33 5.88 1.45
CA TYR A 48 -5.89 5.99 0.07
C TYR A 48 -5.01 7.24 -0.17
N LEU A 49 -5.41 8.40 0.35
CA LEU A 49 -4.61 9.63 0.26
C LEU A 49 -3.27 9.50 1.00
N ALA A 50 -3.26 8.87 2.18
CA ALA A 50 -2.05 8.63 2.95
C ALA A 50 -1.08 7.68 2.21
N THR A 51 -1.60 6.62 1.59
CA THR A 51 -0.80 5.70 0.78
C THR A 51 -0.26 6.36 -0.50
N LEU A 52 -1.05 7.22 -1.15
CA LEU A 52 -0.58 8.06 -2.26
C LEU A 52 0.55 9.02 -1.84
N GLY A 53 0.41 9.70 -0.71
CA GLY A 53 1.43 10.60 -0.18
C GLY A 53 2.72 9.86 0.19
N LEU A 54 2.60 8.67 0.80
CA LEU A 54 3.74 7.79 1.06
C LEU A 54 4.42 7.35 -0.23
N ALA A 55 3.63 6.89 -1.22
CA ALA A 55 4.15 6.51 -2.53
C ALA A 55 4.93 7.68 -3.15
N TYR A 56 4.33 8.86 -3.26
CA TYR A 56 5.00 10.06 -3.79
C TYR A 56 6.35 10.32 -3.11
N ARG A 57 6.42 10.23 -1.78
CA ARG A 57 7.67 10.40 -1.00
C ARG A 57 8.71 9.31 -1.25
N ILE A 58 8.31 8.09 -1.57
CA ILE A 58 9.25 6.99 -1.84
C ILE A 58 9.84 7.11 -3.25
N TRP A 59 9.03 7.61 -4.19
CA TRP A 59 9.40 7.77 -5.59
C TRP A 59 10.17 9.06 -5.89
N HIS A 60 10.29 9.99 -4.93
CA HIS A 60 10.87 11.31 -5.10
C HIS A 60 11.88 11.66 -3.99
#